data_AF-A0A453E912-F1
#
_entry.id   AF-A0A453E912-F1
#
_cell.length_a   1.000
_cell.length_b   1.000
_cell.length_c   1.000
_cell.angle_alpha   90.00
_cell.angle_beta   90.00
_cell.angle_gamma   90.00
#
_symmetry.space_group_name_H-M   'P 1'
#
loop_
_entity.id
_entity.type
_entity.pdbx_description
1 polymer ?
#
loop_
_entity_poly.entity_id
_entity_poly.type
_entity_poly.pdbx_seq_one_letter_code
_entity_poly.pdbx_strand_id
1 'polypeptide(L)'
;EKEVEAAPTAESCVNLGLEFFSKGRVRDALEQFDNALELNPNPTEAQAAFYNKACCHAYREESKKAAECLRIALRDYNLKFGTVLNDPDMAPFRASPEFKELQEEALRGGEDIGSGFRRDLKLISEVQAPFRGVRRFFYVAFIAAAGISTFFTIPRLIFALQGGDGAPDFLETAGNAAINIGALCRYCRARGFVFLGKQERRRADYKYLS
;
A
#
# COMPACT_ATOMS: atom_id res chain seq x y z
N GLU A 1 36.24 -10.53 42.74
CA GLU A 1 34.97 -11.26 42.93
C GLU A 1 34.55 -11.82 41.58
N LYS A 2 34.08 -13.07 41.50
CA LYS A 2 33.50 -13.59 40.26
C LYS A 2 32.11 -12.96 40.13
N GLU A 3 31.92 -12.05 39.18
CA GLU A 3 30.59 -11.59 38.79
C GLU A 3 29.75 -12.84 38.48
N VAL A 4 28.67 -13.00 39.23
CA VAL A 4 27.66 -13.99 38.91
C VAL A 4 26.92 -13.42 37.71
N GLU A 5 27.36 -13.79 36.52
CA GLU A 5 26.71 -13.42 35.26
C GLU A 5 25.26 -13.90 35.36
N ALA A 6 24.34 -12.96 35.49
CA ALA A 6 22.91 -13.26 35.58
C ALA A 6 22.50 -14.03 34.32
N ALA A 7 21.62 -15.02 34.48
CA ALA A 7 21.14 -15.81 33.35
C ALA A 7 20.60 -14.88 32.23
N PRO A 8 20.91 -15.17 30.96
CA PRO A 8 20.51 -14.30 29.86
C PRO A 8 18.98 -14.17 29.81
N THR A 9 18.50 -12.93 29.70
CA THR A 9 17.09 -12.60 29.50
C THR A 9 16.86 -12.27 28.03
N ALA A 10 15.60 -12.38 27.57
CA ALA A 10 15.24 -11.98 26.21
C ALA A 10 15.64 -10.53 25.90
N GLU A 11 15.39 -9.61 26.84
CA GLU A 11 15.83 -8.21 26.75
C GLU A 11 17.35 -8.07 26.60
N SER A 12 18.14 -8.79 27.42
CA SER A 12 19.60 -8.74 27.35
C SER A 12 20.12 -9.25 26.00
N CYS A 13 19.53 -10.34 25.48
CA CYS A 13 19.83 -10.87 24.15
C CYS A 13 19.47 -9.86 23.04
N VAL A 14 18.32 -9.18 23.11
CA VAL A 14 17.98 -8.12 22.13
C VAL A 14 19.00 -6.99 22.16
N ASN A 15 19.38 -6.52 23.35
CA ASN A 15 20.37 -5.44 23.49
C ASN A 15 21.76 -5.85 22.97
N LEU A 16 22.20 -7.07 23.28
CA LEU A 16 23.46 -7.61 22.78
C LEU A 16 23.43 -7.80 21.26
N GLY A 17 22.30 -8.25 20.70
CA GLY A 17 22.11 -8.37 19.26
C GLY A 17 22.22 -7.01 18.55
N LEU A 18 21.63 -5.96 19.12
CA LEU A 18 21.77 -4.59 18.61
C LEU A 18 23.24 -4.11 18.67
N GLU A 19 23.95 -4.42 19.75
CA GLU A 19 25.38 -4.10 19.86
C GLU A 19 26.20 -4.80 18.76
N PHE A 20 25.96 -6.09 18.51
CA PHE A 20 26.62 -6.80 17.42
C PHE A 20 26.26 -6.23 16.05
N PHE A 21 24.99 -5.90 15.83
CA PHE A 21 24.55 -5.30 14.57
C PHE A 21 25.25 -3.96 14.29
N SER A 22 25.36 -3.10 15.31
CA SER A 22 26.07 -1.82 15.22
C SER A 22 27.55 -1.95 14.84
N LYS A 23 28.17 -3.09 15.17
CA LYS A 23 29.56 -3.43 14.82
C LYS A 23 29.69 -4.14 13.48
N GLY A 24 28.59 -4.28 12.72
CA GLY A 24 28.54 -5.03 11.46
C GLY A 24 28.62 -6.55 11.65
N ARG A 25 28.56 -7.06 12.88
CA ARG A 25 28.58 -8.48 13.21
C ARG A 25 27.18 -9.08 13.07
N VAL A 26 26.63 -9.03 11.86
CA VAL A 26 25.22 -9.35 11.58
C VAL A 26 24.86 -10.81 11.89
N ARG A 27 25.79 -11.75 11.73
CA ARG A 27 25.54 -13.16 12.07
C ARG A 27 25.34 -13.36 13.57
N ASP A 28 26.19 -12.74 14.39
CA ASP A 28 26.10 -12.81 15.84
C ASP A 28 24.86 -12.07 16.35
N ALA A 29 24.49 -10.95 15.70
CA ALA A 29 23.25 -10.25 15.98
C ALA A 29 22.01 -11.14 15.77
N LEU A 30 21.94 -11.84 14.63
CA LEU A 30 20.86 -12.78 14.32
C LEU A 30 20.75 -13.88 15.38
N GLU A 31 21.87 -14.47 15.79
CA GLU A 31 21.90 -15.50 16.84
C GLU A 31 21.33 -14.97 18.16
N GLN A 32 21.69 -13.74 18.56
CA GLN A 32 21.13 -13.14 19.77
C GLN A 32 19.63 -12.83 19.66
N PHE A 33 19.14 -12.39 18.51
CA PHE A 33 17.71 -12.20 18.31
C PHE A 33 16.94 -13.53 18.31
N ASP A 34 17.54 -14.60 17.80
CA ASP A 34 16.96 -15.94 17.87
C ASP A 34 16.91 -16.46 19.32
N ASN A 35 18.01 -16.31 20.06
CA ASN A 35 18.05 -16.64 21.49
C ASN A 35 16.99 -15.85 22.28
N ALA A 36 16.81 -14.56 21.98
CA ALA A 36 15.78 -13.75 22.64
C ALA A 36 14.36 -14.32 22.43
N LEU A 37 14.08 -14.86 21.25
CA LEU A 37 12.79 -15.47 20.91
C LEU A 37 12.57 -16.83 21.60
N GLU A 38 13.64 -17.52 21.99
CA GLU A 38 13.59 -18.80 22.73
C GLU A 38 13.42 -18.60 24.25
N LEU A 39 13.76 -17.42 24.78
CA LEU A 39 13.78 -17.12 26.23
C LEU A 39 12.42 -16.66 26.81
N ASN A 40 11.30 -17.07 26.20
CA ASN A 40 9.95 -16.62 26.55
C ASN A 40 9.81 -15.09 26.62
N PRO A 41 10.05 -14.38 25.50
CA PRO A 41 9.98 -12.93 25.47
C PRO A 41 8.55 -12.44 25.77
N ASN A 42 8.45 -11.28 26.41
CA ASN A 42 7.19 -10.55 26.44
C ASN A 42 6.87 -9.99 25.03
N PRO A 43 5.63 -9.52 24.77
CA PRO A 43 5.25 -9.05 23.44
C PRO A 43 6.11 -7.91 22.88
N THR A 44 6.64 -7.03 23.75
CA THR A 44 7.51 -5.92 23.33
C THR A 44 8.90 -6.42 22.94
N GLU A 45 9.47 -7.33 23.70
CA GLU A 45 10.75 -7.98 23.40
C GLU A 45 10.67 -8.80 22.11
N ALA A 46 9.60 -9.56 21.93
CA ALA A 46 9.38 -10.34 20.71
C ALA A 46 9.21 -9.43 19.49
N GLN A 47 8.45 -8.33 19.61
CA GLN A 47 8.33 -7.32 18.57
C GLN A 47 9.72 -6.78 18.16
N ALA A 48 10.55 -6.41 19.14
CA ALA A 48 11.89 -5.87 18.91
C ALA A 48 12.81 -6.92 18.27
N ALA A 49 12.79 -8.16 18.76
CA ALA A 49 13.60 -9.25 18.22
C ALA A 49 13.25 -9.54 16.75
N PHE A 50 11.96 -9.73 16.42
CA PHE A 50 11.54 -9.94 15.02
C PHE A 50 11.87 -8.75 14.12
N TYR A 51 11.68 -7.51 14.61
CA TYR A 51 12.01 -6.31 13.85
C TYR A 51 13.51 -6.21 13.56
N ASN A 52 14.35 -6.35 14.58
CA ASN A 52 15.79 -6.26 14.41
C ASN A 52 16.36 -7.42 13.58
N LYS A 53 15.76 -8.61 13.69
CA LYS A 53 16.06 -9.74 12.80
C LYS A 53 15.73 -9.40 11.34
N ALA A 54 14.62 -8.69 11.10
CA ALA A 54 14.30 -8.19 9.76
C ALA A 54 15.33 -7.16 9.26
N CYS A 55 15.79 -6.22 10.10
CA CYS A 55 16.87 -5.29 9.75
C CYS A 55 18.15 -6.04 9.36
N CYS A 56 18.52 -7.09 10.10
CA CYS A 56 19.68 -7.92 9.77
C CYS A 56 19.55 -8.61 8.41
N HIS A 57 18.38 -9.15 8.11
CA HIS A 57 18.12 -9.76 6.80
C HIS A 57 18.09 -8.73 5.67
N ALA A 58 17.51 -7.55 5.91
CA ALA A 58 17.51 -6.44 4.97
C ALA A 58 18.94 -5.97 4.64
N TYR A 59 19.79 -5.83 5.65
CA TYR A 59 21.21 -5.50 5.49
C TYR A 59 21.97 -6.54 4.66
N ARG A 60 21.58 -7.82 4.75
CA ARG A 60 22.15 -8.93 3.97
C ARG A 60 21.50 -9.12 2.60
N GLU A 61 20.60 -8.24 2.19
CA GLU A 61 19.79 -8.36 0.96
C GLU A 61 18.93 -9.64 0.90
N GLU A 62 18.61 -10.22 2.05
CA GLU A 62 17.77 -11.40 2.20
C GLU A 62 16.29 -10.99 2.32
N SER A 63 15.79 -10.29 1.30
CA SER A 63 14.47 -9.61 1.31
C SER A 63 13.30 -10.52 1.68
N LYS A 64 13.32 -11.80 1.26
CA LYS A 64 12.28 -12.78 1.62
C LYS A 64 12.20 -13.02 3.13
N LYS A 65 13.34 -13.23 3.79
CA LYS A 65 13.39 -13.44 5.24
C LYS A 65 13.08 -12.17 6.02
N ALA A 66 13.51 -11.02 5.50
CA ALA A 66 13.14 -9.73 6.08
C ALA A 66 11.61 -9.54 6.07
N ALA A 67 10.95 -9.85 4.93
CA ALA A 67 9.50 -9.79 4.82
C ALA A 67 8.79 -10.77 5.77
N GLU A 68 9.28 -12.00 5.92
CA GLU A 68 8.74 -12.99 6.88
C GLU A 68 8.78 -12.47 8.32
N CYS A 69 9.93 -11.97 8.77
CA CYS A 69 10.08 -11.41 10.11
C CYS A 69 9.16 -10.19 10.33
N LEU A 70 9.04 -9.32 9.32
CA LEU A 70 8.14 -8.16 9.39
C LEU A 70 6.68 -8.57 9.42
N ARG A 71 6.26 -9.61 8.69
CA ARG A 71 4.87 -10.10 8.76
C ARG A 71 4.50 -10.45 10.19
N ILE A 72 5.37 -11.16 10.91
CA ILE A 72 5.16 -11.53 12.30
C ILE A 72 5.11 -10.27 13.19
N ALA A 73 6.11 -9.38 13.08
CA ALA A 73 6.16 -8.16 13.90
C ALA A 73 4.94 -7.24 13.68
N LEU A 74 4.50 -7.06 12.43
CA LEU A 74 3.37 -6.21 12.06
C LEU A 74 2.03 -6.85 12.45
N ARG A 75 1.86 -8.16 12.22
CA ARG A 75 0.60 -8.88 12.43
C ARG A 75 0.38 -9.24 13.89
N ASP A 76 1.33 -9.93 14.49
CA ASP A 76 1.15 -10.61 15.77
C ASP A 76 1.54 -9.69 16.94
N TYR A 77 2.48 -8.78 16.68
CA TYR A 77 2.98 -7.83 17.68
C TYR A 77 2.60 -6.38 17.41
N ASN A 78 1.79 -6.10 16.38
CA ASN A 78 1.26 -4.76 16.08
C ASN A 78 2.35 -3.68 15.94
N LEU A 79 3.47 -4.03 15.31
CA LEU A 79 4.48 -3.06 14.88
C LEU A 79 3.84 -2.03 13.95
N LYS A 80 4.18 -0.76 14.12
CA LYS A 80 3.71 0.31 13.24
C LYS A 80 4.43 0.22 11.89
N PHE A 81 3.69 0.28 10.79
CA PHE A 81 4.32 0.24 9.47
C PHE A 81 5.17 1.48 9.20
N GLY A 82 4.82 2.60 9.82
CA GLY A 82 5.62 3.82 9.80
C GLY A 82 7.05 3.60 10.30
N THR A 83 7.29 2.66 11.22
CA THR A 83 8.65 2.31 11.68
C THR A 83 9.48 1.79 10.51
N VAL A 84 8.96 0.82 9.76
CA VAL A 84 9.64 0.23 8.58
C VAL A 84 9.92 1.27 7.49
N LEU A 85 9.00 2.21 7.30
CA LEU A 85 9.11 3.23 6.26
C LEU A 85 10.14 4.32 6.55
N ASN A 86 10.31 4.65 7.83
CA ASN A 86 11.19 5.73 8.28
C ASN A 86 12.58 5.23 8.66
N ASP A 87 12.76 3.92 8.82
CA ASP A 87 14.05 3.33 9.17
C ASP A 87 15.04 3.39 7.97
N PRO A 88 16.24 3.98 8.15
CA PRO A 88 17.27 3.99 7.13
C PRO A 88 17.82 2.59 6.81
N ASP A 89 17.91 1.67 7.78
CA ASP A 89 18.43 0.31 7.59
C ASP A 89 17.50 -0.53 6.71
N MET A 90 16.23 -0.13 6.63
CA MET A 90 15.23 -0.73 5.75
C MET A 90 15.25 -0.18 4.33
N ALA A 91 16.11 0.80 4.00
CA ALA A 91 16.16 1.38 2.65
C ALA A 91 16.40 0.33 1.54
N PRO A 92 17.35 -0.62 1.67
CA PRO A 92 17.54 -1.68 0.66
C PRO A 92 16.29 -2.55 0.52
N PHE A 93 15.68 -2.95 1.64
CA PHE A 93 14.47 -3.76 1.63
C PHE A 93 13.29 -3.02 0.99
N ARG A 94 13.14 -1.72 1.22
CA ARG A 94 12.06 -0.91 0.62
C ARG A 94 12.12 -0.83 -0.91
N ALA A 95 13.29 -1.08 -1.51
CA ALA A 95 13.46 -1.17 -2.96
C ALA A 95 13.12 -2.56 -3.54
N SER A 96 12.91 -3.56 -2.68
CA SER A 96 12.67 -4.95 -3.09
C SER A 96 11.23 -5.21 -3.55
N PRO A 97 11.01 -6.22 -4.42
CA PRO A 97 9.66 -6.67 -4.76
C PRO A 97 8.92 -7.23 -3.54
N GLU A 98 9.62 -7.86 -2.60
CA GLU A 98 9.02 -8.43 -1.38
C GLU A 98 8.39 -7.35 -0.49
N PHE A 99 8.99 -6.15 -0.44
CA PHE A 99 8.37 -5.03 0.28
C PHE A 99 7.07 -4.57 -0.37
N LYS A 100 7.00 -4.59 -1.70
CA LYS A 100 5.77 -4.27 -2.43
C LYS A 100 4.69 -5.32 -2.18
N GLU A 101 5.06 -6.61 -2.13
CA GLU A 101 4.13 -7.69 -1.75
C GLU A 101 3.60 -7.48 -0.33
N LEU A 102 4.48 -7.17 0.64
CA LEU A 102 4.10 -6.86 2.02
C LEU A 102 3.10 -5.69 2.08
N GLN A 103 3.32 -4.63 1.29
CA GLN A 103 2.36 -3.51 1.17
C GLN A 103 1.03 -3.93 0.53
N GLU A 104 1.06 -4.79 -0.48
CA GLU A 104 -0.16 -5.25 -1.16
C GLU A 104 -0.98 -6.20 -0.28
N GLU A 105 -0.34 -7.09 0.47
CA GLU A 105 -0.96 -7.93 1.50
C GLU A 105 -1.69 -7.06 2.53
N ALA A 106 -1.01 -6.02 3.01
CA ALA A 106 -1.56 -5.05 3.93
C ALA A 106 -2.80 -4.32 3.43
N LEU A 107 -2.76 -3.89 2.17
CA LEU A 107 -3.84 -3.17 1.53
C LEU A 107 -5.04 -4.10 1.24
N ARG A 108 -4.79 -5.36 0.90
CA ARG A 108 -5.84 -6.35 0.58
C ARG A 108 -6.57 -6.91 1.80
N GLY A 109 -5.99 -6.82 3.00
CA GLY A 109 -6.30 -7.63 4.20
C GLY A 109 -7.75 -8.13 4.41
N GLY A 110 -7.86 -9.44 4.70
CA GLY A 110 -8.91 -9.97 5.59
C GLY A 110 -8.62 -9.61 7.06
N GLU A 111 -9.50 -9.97 7.98
CA GLU A 111 -9.48 -9.60 9.43
C GLU A 111 -8.18 -9.93 10.20
N ASP A 112 -7.23 -10.62 9.56
CA ASP A 112 -6.09 -11.26 10.19
C ASP A 112 -4.83 -10.39 10.34
N ILE A 113 -4.81 -9.16 9.78
CA ILE A 113 -3.66 -8.25 9.91
C ILE A 113 -4.02 -7.09 10.84
N GLY A 114 -3.26 -6.95 11.93
CA GLY A 114 -3.50 -6.02 13.04
C GLY A 114 -4.01 -4.63 12.62
N SER A 115 -5.05 -4.15 13.30
CA SER A 115 -5.81 -2.93 12.92
C SER A 115 -4.98 -1.63 12.80
N GLY A 116 -3.82 -1.55 13.45
CA GLY A 116 -2.88 -0.43 13.31
C GLY A 116 -2.24 -0.34 11.91
N PHE A 117 -1.93 -1.50 11.34
CA PHE A 117 -1.23 -1.64 10.06
C PHE A 117 -1.99 -1.02 8.88
N ARG A 118 -3.30 -1.30 8.76
CA ARG A 118 -4.14 -0.76 7.69
C ARG A 118 -4.34 0.76 7.81
N ARG A 119 -4.42 1.29 9.03
CA ARG A 119 -4.58 2.74 9.28
C ARG A 119 -3.35 3.50 8.84
N ASP A 120 -2.17 3.01 9.22
CA ASP A 120 -0.89 3.62 8.84
C ASP A 120 -0.76 3.69 7.31
N LEU A 121 -0.99 2.58 6.61
CA LEU A 121 -0.93 2.55 5.14
C LEU A 121 -1.95 3.46 4.47
N LYS A 122 -3.18 3.54 4.98
CA LYS A 122 -4.17 4.47 4.46
C LYS A 122 -3.69 5.91 4.63
N LEU A 123 -3.22 6.28 5.82
CA LEU A 123 -2.66 7.61 6.11
C LEU A 123 -1.47 7.92 5.18
N ILE A 124 -0.53 7.00 5.02
CA ILE A 124 0.64 7.17 4.15
C ILE A 124 0.21 7.34 2.68
N SER A 125 -0.75 6.55 2.22
CA SER A 125 -1.29 6.66 0.87
C SER A 125 -2.08 7.95 0.63
N GLU A 126 -2.68 8.52 1.69
CA GLU A 126 -3.36 9.83 1.66
C GLU A 126 -2.35 10.97 1.69
N VAL A 127 -1.24 10.85 2.43
CA VAL A 127 -0.13 11.83 2.38
C VAL A 127 0.45 11.91 0.98
N GLN A 128 0.72 10.77 0.32
CA GLN A 128 1.25 10.76 -1.05
C GLN A 128 0.23 11.23 -2.10
N ALA A 129 -1.07 11.05 -1.84
CA ALA A 129 -2.14 11.43 -2.76
C ALA A 129 -3.32 12.05 -1.99
N PRO A 130 -3.23 13.33 -1.61
CA PRO A 130 -4.22 13.97 -0.76
C PRO A 130 -5.61 13.89 -1.39
N PHE A 131 -6.59 13.58 -0.54
CA PHE A 131 -8.01 13.48 -0.88
C PHE A 131 -8.31 12.50 -2.02
N ARG A 132 -7.49 11.47 -2.24
CA ARG A 132 -7.69 10.49 -3.32
C ARG A 132 -9.10 9.88 -3.30
N GLY A 133 -9.61 9.54 -2.11
CA GLY A 133 -10.98 9.04 -1.93
C GLY A 133 -12.04 10.06 -2.34
N VAL A 134 -11.96 11.27 -1.81
CA VAL A 134 -12.87 12.39 -2.12
C VAL A 134 -12.87 12.71 -3.61
N ARG A 135 -11.69 12.78 -4.23
CA ARG A 135 -11.53 13.01 -5.67
C ARG A 135 -12.20 11.93 -6.50
N ARG A 136 -12.02 10.65 -6.14
CA ARG A 136 -12.70 9.53 -6.80
C ARG A 136 -14.21 9.62 -6.66
N PHE A 137 -14.72 9.97 -5.47
CA PHE A 137 -16.14 10.15 -5.23
C PHE A 137 -16.74 11.20 -6.17
N PHE A 138 -16.19 12.42 -6.20
CA PHE A 138 -16.68 13.48 -7.09
C PHE A 138 -16.56 13.11 -8.57
N TYR A 139 -15.50 12.39 -8.95
CA TYR A 139 -15.32 11.94 -10.33
C TYR A 139 -16.40 10.93 -10.75
N VAL A 140 -16.75 9.97 -9.90
CA VAL A 140 -17.84 9.02 -10.16
C VAL A 140 -19.20 9.71 -10.17
N ALA A 141 -19.45 10.60 -9.20
CA ALA A 141 -20.69 11.36 -9.12
C ALA A 141 -20.91 12.23 -10.37
N PHE A 142 -19.88 12.92 -10.85
CA PHE A 142 -19.95 13.74 -12.06
C PHE A 142 -20.26 12.90 -13.31
N ILE A 143 -19.68 11.70 -13.42
CA ILE A 143 -19.94 10.79 -14.54
C ILE A 143 -21.33 10.19 -14.49
N ALA A 144 -21.84 9.85 -13.31
CA ALA A 144 -23.22 9.43 -13.13
C ALA A 144 -24.18 10.56 -13.54
N ALA A 145 -23.93 11.80 -13.10
CA ALA A 145 -24.73 12.96 -13.46
C ALA A 145 -24.71 13.24 -14.97
N ALA A 146 -23.54 13.20 -15.61
CA ALA A 146 -23.41 13.38 -17.06
C ALA A 146 -24.14 12.26 -17.82
N GLY A 147 -24.08 11.02 -17.35
CA GLY A 147 -24.83 9.89 -17.93
C GLY A 147 -26.34 10.07 -17.85
N ILE A 148 -26.85 10.40 -16.65
CA ILE A 148 -28.28 10.66 -16.43
C ILE A 148 -28.75 11.86 -17.27
N SER A 149 -27.99 12.95 -17.29
CA SER A 149 -28.32 14.15 -18.07
C SER A 149 -28.34 13.85 -19.57
N THR A 150 -27.37 13.08 -20.08
CA THR A 150 -27.33 12.66 -21.49
C THR A 150 -28.55 11.81 -21.87
N PHE A 151 -28.98 10.90 -20.98
CA PHE A 151 -30.15 10.05 -21.20
C PHE A 151 -31.43 10.87 -21.48
N PHE A 152 -31.63 11.99 -20.78
CA PHE A 152 -32.76 12.88 -21.03
C PHE A 152 -32.52 13.91 -22.15
N THR A 153 -31.27 14.30 -22.38
CA THR A 153 -30.94 15.34 -23.38
C THR A 153 -30.99 14.78 -24.81
N ILE A 154 -30.64 13.50 -25.03
CA ILE A 154 -30.68 12.91 -26.38
C ILE A 154 -32.10 12.93 -26.99
N PRO A 155 -33.17 12.47 -26.30
CA PRO A 155 -34.53 12.59 -26.83
C PRO A 155 -34.95 14.03 -27.09
N ARG A 156 -34.57 14.96 -26.19
CA ARG A 156 -34.84 16.40 -26.38
C ARG A 156 -34.13 16.96 -27.61
N LEU A 157 -32.90 16.53 -27.88
CA LEU A 157 -32.14 16.96 -29.06
C LEU A 157 -32.79 16.45 -30.34
N ILE A 158 -33.29 15.20 -30.34
CA ILE A 158 -34.05 14.65 -31.47
C ILE A 158 -35.32 15.45 -31.70
N PHE A 159 -36.05 15.82 -30.64
CA PHE A 159 -37.25 16.65 -30.75
C PHE A 159 -36.93 18.06 -31.28
N ALA A 160 -35.85 18.69 -30.78
CA ALA A 160 -35.37 19.98 -31.29
C ALA A 160 -35.02 19.93 -32.79
N LEU A 161 -34.42 18.82 -33.26
CA LEU A 161 -34.10 18.60 -34.67
C LEU A 161 -35.33 18.42 -35.55
N GLN A 162 -36.37 17.76 -35.04
CA GLN A 162 -37.64 17.58 -35.77
C GLN A 162 -38.42 18.89 -35.90
N GLY A 163 -38.23 19.82 -34.95
CA GLY A 163 -38.92 21.11 -34.92
C GLY A 163 -40.42 20.97 -34.60
N GLY A 164 -41.14 22.08 -34.66
CA GLY A 164 -42.58 22.14 -34.37
C GLY A 164 -42.92 22.89 -33.09
N ASP A 165 -44.22 23.04 -32.81
CA ASP A 165 -44.71 23.76 -31.64
C ASP A 165 -44.25 23.07 -30.35
N GLY A 166 -43.62 23.85 -29.48
CA GLY A 166 -43.07 23.38 -28.20
C GLY A 166 -41.69 22.71 -28.30
N ALA A 167 -41.05 22.70 -29.46
CA ALA A 167 -39.68 22.21 -29.59
C ALA A 167 -38.70 23.09 -28.78
N PRO A 168 -37.75 22.49 -28.03
CA PRO A 168 -36.76 23.24 -27.25
C PRO A 168 -35.69 23.87 -28.16
N ASP A 169 -34.96 24.87 -27.65
CA ASP A 169 -33.87 25.51 -28.40
C ASP A 169 -32.78 24.50 -28.77
N PHE A 170 -32.46 24.43 -30.06
CA PHE A 170 -31.53 23.47 -30.59
C PHE A 170 -30.09 23.71 -30.11
N LEU A 171 -29.61 24.96 -30.13
CA LEU A 171 -28.22 25.28 -29.79
C LEU A 171 -27.96 25.04 -28.30
N GLU A 172 -28.90 25.40 -27.45
CA GLU A 172 -28.84 25.12 -26.01
C GLU A 172 -28.86 23.62 -25.74
N THR A 173 -29.79 22.89 -26.36
CA THR A 173 -29.91 21.43 -26.18
C THR A 173 -28.68 20.68 -26.70
N ALA A 174 -28.15 21.11 -27.84
CA ALA A 174 -26.93 20.55 -28.43
C ALA A 174 -25.69 20.86 -27.57
N GLY A 175 -25.59 22.07 -27.03
CA GLY A 175 -24.52 22.46 -26.10
C GLY A 175 -24.50 21.61 -24.84
N ASN A 176 -25.67 21.40 -24.22
CA ASN A 176 -25.82 20.54 -23.05
C ASN A 176 -25.45 19.08 -23.34
N ALA A 177 -25.85 18.54 -24.50
CA ALA A 177 -25.45 17.21 -24.93
C ALA A 177 -23.93 17.10 -25.12
N ALA A 178 -23.32 18.09 -25.78
CA ALA A 178 -21.88 18.10 -26.07
C ALA A 178 -21.03 18.13 -24.79
N ILE A 179 -21.42 18.92 -23.78
CA ILE A 179 -20.71 18.99 -22.49
C ILE A 179 -20.73 17.63 -21.79
N ASN A 180 -21.90 17.00 -21.69
CA ASN A 180 -22.05 15.71 -21.01
C ASN A 180 -21.32 14.58 -21.76
N ILE A 181 -21.43 14.52 -23.09
CA ILE A 181 -20.73 13.54 -23.92
C ILE A 181 -19.21 13.75 -23.81
N GLY A 182 -18.73 15.00 -23.84
CA GLY A 182 -17.32 15.33 -23.66
C GLY A 182 -16.76 14.84 -22.33
N ALA A 183 -17.53 15.00 -21.24
CA ALA A 183 -17.19 14.47 -19.92
C ALA A 183 -17.05 12.94 -19.92
N LEU A 184 -18.00 12.23 -20.53
CA LEU A 184 -17.99 10.76 -20.65
C LEU A 184 -16.81 10.26 -21.51
N CYS A 185 -16.54 10.91 -22.66
CA CYS A 185 -15.41 10.57 -23.52
C CYS A 185 -14.07 10.75 -22.82
N ARG A 186 -13.89 11.85 -22.08
CA ARG A 186 -12.66 12.10 -21.31
C ARG A 186 -12.44 11.03 -20.25
N TYR A 187 -13.51 10.61 -19.58
CA TYR A 187 -13.47 9.52 -18.61
C TYR A 187 -13.09 8.18 -19.25
N CYS A 188 -13.74 7.80 -20.36
CA CYS A 188 -13.43 6.57 -21.08
C CYS A 188 -11.98 6.54 -21.55
N ARG A 189 -11.45 7.67 -22.05
CA ARG A 189 -10.03 7.79 -22.44
C ARG A 189 -9.06 7.63 -21.26
N ALA A 190 -9.35 8.27 -20.12
CA ALA A 190 -8.53 8.14 -18.93
C ALA A 190 -8.52 6.70 -18.40
N ARG A 191 -9.67 6.01 -18.42
CA ARG A 191 -9.78 4.63 -17.96
C ARG A 191 -9.17 3.62 -18.95
N GLY A 192 -9.30 3.87 -20.25
CA GLY A 192 -8.64 3.10 -21.31
C GLY A 192 -7.12 3.15 -21.21
N PHE A 193 -6.54 4.33 -20.96
CA PHE A 193 -5.10 4.49 -20.75
C PHE A 193 -4.59 3.70 -19.53
N VAL A 194 -5.34 3.73 -18.42
CA VAL A 194 -5.01 2.95 -17.21
C VAL A 194 -5.12 1.44 -17.45
N PHE A 195 -6.13 1.00 -18.21
CA PHE A 195 -6.31 -0.41 -18.54
C PHE A 195 -5.21 -0.93 -19.47
N LEU A 196 -4.85 -0.17 -20.50
CA LEU A 196 -3.75 -0.48 -21.43
C LEU A 196 -2.41 -0.55 -20.68
N GLY A 197 -2.10 0.41 -19.82
CA GLY A 197 -0.87 0.39 -19.02
C GLY A 197 -0.82 -0.70 -17.94
N LYS A 198 -1.96 -1.33 -17.58
CA LYS A 198 -2.01 -2.53 -16.73
C LYS A 198 -1.84 -3.82 -17.55
N GLN A 199 -2.34 -3.84 -18.78
CA GLN A 199 -2.14 -4.95 -19.72
C GLN A 199 -0.67 -5.07 -20.12
N GLU A 200 -0.02 -3.96 -20.48
CA GLU A 200 1.41 -3.95 -20.84
C GLU A 200 2.31 -4.42 -19.70
N ARG A 201 2.04 -4.00 -18.45
CA ARG A 201 2.78 -4.49 -17.27
C ARG A 201 2.61 -5.99 -17.03
N ARG A 202 1.38 -6.50 -17.08
CA ARG A 202 1.14 -7.96 -16.96
C ARG A 202 1.81 -8.75 -18.07
N ARG A 203 1.89 -8.19 -19.28
CA ARG A 203 2.57 -8.82 -20.42
C ARG A 203 4.08 -8.81 -20.27
N ALA A 204 4.65 -7.75 -19.67
CA ALA A 204 6.06 -7.68 -19.33
C ALA A 204 6.42 -8.69 -18.24
N ASP A 205 5.65 -8.79 -17.15
CA ASP A 205 5.88 -9.76 -16.07
C ASP A 205 5.84 -11.21 -16.58
N TYR A 206 4.91 -11.54 -17.49
CA TYR A 206 4.86 -12.87 -18.12
C TYR A 206 6.09 -13.20 -18.99
N LYS A 207 6.73 -12.18 -19.58
CA LYS A 207 7.92 -12.36 -20.43
C LYS A 207 9.21 -12.53 -19.62
N TYR A 208 9.23 -12.09 -18.37
CA TYR A 208 10.35 -12.32 -17.44
C TYR A 208 10.25 -13.64 -16.68
N LEU A 209 9.08 -14.30 -16.71
CA LEU A 209 8.80 -15.58 -16.07
C LEU A 209 8.82 -16.79 -17.04
N SER A 210 9.05 -16.54 -18.34
CA SER A 210 9.18 -17.56 -19.40
C SER A 210 10.61 -17.64 -19.91
#